data_AF-A0A524H6Q6-F1
#
_entry.id   AF-A0A524H6Q6-F1
#
_cell.length_a   1.000
_cell.length_b   1.000
_cell.length_c   1.000
_cell.angle_alpha   90.00
_cell.angle_beta   90.00
_cell.angle_gamma   90.00
#
_symmetry.space_group_name_H-M   'P 1'
#
loop_
_entity.id
_entity.type
_entity.pdbx_description
1 polymer ?
#
loop_
_entity_poly.entity_id
_entity_poly.type
_entity_poly.pdbx_seq_one_letter_code
_entity_poly.pdbx_strand_id
1 'polypeptide(L)'
;MRWSFLALGVVTLVGCARSAQVDQATGSADTGFAAMQERGKKAMGVDQYTSSHIFEPLPDGGRIVLQRDAEDSAGTEAIRAHLTTIAVAFSEGQFDIPGFVHAQVVPGTAIMAERRTEITYTMDTLPRGGEVVIRSDDSTAVMAVHDFLAFQRSAHHAMAHDTSAH
;
A
#
# COMPACT_ATOMS: atom_id res chain seq x y z
N MET A 1 76.32 26.99 -4.57
CA MET A 1 76.78 26.12 -5.67
C MET A 1 75.58 25.37 -6.24
N ARG A 2 75.46 25.34 -7.56
CA ARG A 2 74.42 24.61 -8.31
C ARG A 2 74.89 23.18 -8.48
N TRP A 3 74.02 22.19 -8.27
CA TRP A 3 74.16 20.89 -8.92
C TRP A 3 72.80 20.48 -9.49
N SER A 4 72.75 20.48 -10.81
CA SER A 4 71.73 19.81 -11.61
C SER A 4 72.11 18.34 -11.75
N PHE A 5 71.17 17.43 -11.54
CA PHE A 5 71.18 16.13 -12.19
C PHE A 5 69.83 15.90 -12.85
N LEU A 6 69.89 15.62 -14.14
CA LEU A 6 68.80 15.21 -15.00
C LEU A 6 68.92 13.69 -15.17
N ALA A 7 67.84 12.94 -14.94
CA ALA A 7 67.71 11.58 -15.44
C ALA A 7 66.22 11.25 -15.72
N LEU A 8 65.92 11.12 -17.01
CA LEU A 8 65.02 10.16 -17.66
C LEU A 8 64.61 9.00 -16.73
N GLY A 9 63.37 8.54 -16.58
CA GLY A 9 62.17 8.60 -17.41
C GLY A 9 61.58 7.18 -17.46
N VAL A 10 60.34 6.96 -17.02
CA VAL A 10 59.53 5.76 -17.35
C VAL A 10 58.05 6.16 -17.44
N VAL A 11 57.47 5.83 -18.59
CA VAL A 11 56.05 5.96 -18.95
C VAL A 11 55.24 4.88 -18.24
N THR A 12 54.09 5.24 -17.67
CA THR A 12 52.95 4.31 -17.51
C THR A 12 51.66 4.98 -18.00
N LEU A 13 51.01 4.28 -18.93
CA LEU A 13 49.66 4.50 -19.42
C LEU A 13 48.63 4.12 -18.35
N VAL A 14 47.34 4.33 -18.68
CA VAL A 14 46.10 3.90 -17.98
C VAL A 14 45.55 4.99 -17.05
N GLY A 15 44.33 5.49 -17.18
CA GLY A 15 43.17 5.15 -18.00
C GLY A 15 42.00 5.94 -17.41
N CYS A 16 41.08 6.44 -18.24
CA CYS A 16 39.90 7.18 -17.80
C CYS A 16 39.05 6.32 -16.85
N ALA A 17 38.94 6.71 -15.58
CA ALA A 17 37.84 6.27 -14.73
C ALA A 17 36.86 7.44 -14.61
N ARG A 18 35.89 7.51 -15.54
CA ARG A 18 34.63 8.18 -15.26
C ARG A 18 34.01 7.41 -14.11
N SER A 19 33.90 8.03 -12.95
CA SER A 19 33.07 7.54 -11.86
C SER A 19 31.65 7.42 -12.40
N ALA A 20 31.27 6.20 -12.80
CA ALA A 20 29.89 5.84 -13.00
C ALA A 20 29.25 5.87 -11.62
N GLN A 21 28.69 7.03 -11.27
CA GLN A 21 27.80 7.16 -10.13
C GLN A 21 26.55 6.36 -10.51
N VAL A 22 26.51 5.10 -10.07
CA VAL A 22 25.32 4.27 -10.18
C VAL A 22 24.29 4.86 -9.22
N ASP A 23 23.22 5.41 -9.79
CA ASP A 23 22.07 5.94 -9.04
C ASP A 23 21.47 4.85 -8.14
N GLN A 24 21.72 4.96 -6.84
CA GLN A 24 21.16 4.10 -5.78
C GLN A 24 19.73 4.54 -5.42
N ALA A 25 18.81 4.51 -6.38
CA ALA A 25 17.40 4.89 -6.16
C ALA A 25 16.41 3.71 -6.14
N THR A 26 16.87 2.46 -6.36
CA THR A 26 15.99 1.28 -6.45
C THR A 26 15.94 0.42 -5.17
N GLY A 27 16.96 0.44 -4.30
CA GLY A 27 17.00 -0.42 -3.10
C GLY A 27 16.15 0.07 -1.91
N SER A 28 15.83 1.36 -1.83
CA SER A 28 15.07 1.93 -0.69
C SER A 28 13.55 1.70 -0.82
N ALA A 29 13.02 1.77 -2.04
CA ALA A 29 11.59 1.53 -2.29
C ALA A 29 11.18 0.07 -2.02
N ASP A 30 12.02 -0.89 -2.43
CA ASP A 30 11.78 -2.32 -2.22
C ASP A 30 11.78 -2.69 -0.73
N THR A 31 12.68 -2.09 0.06
CA THR A 31 12.73 -2.35 1.52
C THR A 31 11.54 -1.74 2.26
N GLY A 32 11.06 -0.56 1.83
CA GLY A 32 9.85 0.06 2.37
C GLY A 32 8.59 -0.76 2.10
N PHE A 33 8.42 -1.23 0.87
CA PHE A 33 7.29 -2.08 0.48
C PHE A 33 7.32 -3.43 1.22
N ALA A 34 8.46 -4.12 1.29
CA ALA A 34 8.59 -5.36 2.05
C ALA A 34 8.24 -5.17 3.54
N ALA A 35 8.68 -4.07 4.16
CA ALA A 35 8.35 -3.77 5.55
C ALA A 35 6.85 -3.50 5.75
N MET A 36 6.19 -2.84 4.80
CA MET A 36 4.72 -2.68 4.80
C MET A 36 4.03 -4.03 4.71
N GLN A 37 4.50 -4.91 3.82
CA GLN A 37 3.94 -6.26 3.64
C GLN A 37 4.03 -7.08 4.92
N GLU A 38 5.15 -7.04 5.63
CA GLU A 38 5.32 -7.71 6.93
C GLU A 38 4.37 -7.18 8.01
N ARG A 39 4.10 -5.87 8.03
CA ARG A 39 3.11 -5.29 8.96
C ARG A 39 1.70 -5.69 8.57
N GLY A 40 1.35 -5.68 7.29
CA GLY A 40 0.02 -6.11 6.85
C GLY A 40 -0.21 -7.60 7.06
N LYS A 41 0.82 -8.46 6.95
CA LYS A 41 0.73 -9.87 7.35
C LYS A 41 0.34 -10.04 8.81
N LYS A 42 0.92 -9.22 9.70
CA LYS A 42 0.56 -9.20 11.13
C LYS A 42 -0.87 -8.69 11.34
N ALA A 43 -1.32 -7.70 10.56
CA ALA A 43 -2.64 -7.11 10.70
C ALA A 43 -3.76 -7.98 10.13
N MET A 44 -3.49 -8.71 9.05
CA MET A 44 -4.48 -9.56 8.36
C MET A 44 -4.47 -11.02 8.83
N GLY A 45 -3.35 -11.48 9.42
CA GLY A 45 -3.16 -12.91 9.74
C GLY A 45 -2.87 -13.79 8.52
N VAL A 46 -2.79 -13.22 7.32
CA VAL A 46 -2.43 -13.89 6.06
C VAL A 46 -1.35 -13.11 5.32
N ASP A 47 -0.60 -13.80 4.48
CA ASP A 47 0.34 -13.14 3.58
C ASP A 47 -0.40 -12.38 2.49
N GLN A 48 -0.20 -11.06 2.43
CA GLN A 48 -0.83 -10.20 1.44
C GLN A 48 -0.45 -10.56 0.00
N TYR A 49 0.72 -11.18 -0.24
CA TYR A 49 1.12 -11.62 -1.59
C TYR A 49 0.34 -12.84 -2.09
N THR A 50 -0.50 -13.44 -1.25
CA THR A 50 -1.32 -14.60 -1.61
C THR A 50 -2.79 -14.22 -1.74
N SER A 51 -3.08 -12.92 -1.79
CA SER A 51 -4.40 -12.36 -2.03
C SER A 51 -4.36 -11.15 -2.95
N SER A 52 -5.37 -11.08 -3.81
CA SER A 52 -5.70 -9.89 -4.58
C SER A 52 -6.40 -8.85 -3.72
N HIS A 53 -5.96 -7.60 -3.84
CA HIS A 53 -6.56 -6.44 -3.18
C HIS A 53 -7.12 -5.50 -4.25
N ILE A 54 -8.35 -5.05 -4.07
CA ILE A 54 -8.98 -4.02 -4.90
C ILE A 54 -9.50 -2.92 -3.99
N PHE A 55 -9.13 -1.69 -4.33
CA PHE A 55 -9.61 -0.48 -3.66
C PHE A 55 -10.29 0.38 -4.74
N GLU A 56 -11.61 0.43 -4.72
CA GLU A 56 -12.40 1.02 -5.81
C GLU A 56 -13.26 2.19 -5.28
N PRO A 57 -13.06 3.42 -5.78
CA PRO A 57 -13.98 4.51 -5.50
C PRO A 57 -15.29 4.28 -6.25
N LEU A 58 -16.42 4.53 -5.59
CA LEU A 58 -17.76 4.49 -6.15
C LEU A 58 -18.41 5.88 -6.03
N PRO A 59 -19.45 6.20 -6.82
CA PRO A 59 -20.09 7.51 -6.77
C PRO A 59 -20.59 7.92 -5.38
N ASP A 60 -21.04 6.97 -4.57
CA ASP A 60 -21.58 7.12 -3.21
C ASP A 60 -20.60 6.69 -2.10
N GLY A 61 -19.32 6.50 -2.43
CA GLY A 61 -18.28 6.09 -1.48
C GLY A 61 -17.22 5.20 -2.12
N GLY A 62 -17.20 3.92 -1.77
CA GLY A 62 -16.26 2.97 -2.38
C GLY A 62 -16.33 1.56 -1.82
N ARG A 63 -15.41 0.70 -2.25
CA ARG A 63 -15.26 -0.64 -1.69
C ARG A 63 -13.81 -1.10 -1.58
N ILE A 64 -13.60 -2.00 -0.62
CA ILE A 64 -12.36 -2.74 -0.41
C ILE A 64 -12.67 -4.22 -0.65
N VAL A 65 -12.00 -4.87 -1.59
CA VAL A 65 -12.17 -6.30 -1.88
C VAL A 65 -10.86 -7.02 -1.63
N LEU A 66 -10.91 -8.11 -0.87
CA LEU A 66 -9.76 -8.97 -0.62
C LEU A 66 -10.17 -10.42 -0.93
N GLN A 67 -9.42 -11.10 -1.79
CA GLN A 67 -9.67 -12.51 -2.13
C GLN A 67 -8.37 -13.29 -2.28
N ARG A 68 -8.36 -14.55 -1.82
CA ARG A 68 -7.25 -15.49 -2.06
C ARG A 68 -7.05 -15.72 -3.56
N ASP A 69 -5.81 -15.89 -3.97
CA ASP A 69 -5.45 -16.17 -5.37
C ASP A 69 -5.74 -17.62 -5.76
N ALA A 70 -5.76 -18.53 -4.78
CA ALA A 70 -6.08 -19.95 -4.92
C ALA A 70 -7.03 -20.41 -3.81
N GLU A 71 -7.53 -21.65 -3.92
CA GLU A 71 -8.37 -22.27 -2.89
C GLU A 71 -7.58 -22.44 -1.59
N ASP A 72 -8.01 -21.73 -0.54
CA ASP A 72 -7.37 -21.68 0.78
C ASP A 72 -8.42 -21.27 1.81
N SER A 73 -9.10 -22.26 2.41
CA SER A 73 -10.22 -21.99 3.32
C SER A 73 -9.77 -21.23 4.57
N ALA A 74 -8.60 -21.56 5.13
CA ALA A 74 -8.06 -20.87 6.30
C ALA A 74 -7.72 -19.42 5.97
N GLY A 75 -7.08 -19.16 4.83
CA GLY A 75 -6.82 -17.80 4.37
C GLY A 75 -8.08 -17.02 4.05
N THR A 76 -9.10 -17.66 3.46
CA THR A 76 -10.42 -17.04 3.22
C THR A 76 -11.10 -16.64 4.53
N GLU A 77 -11.09 -17.49 5.55
CA GLU A 77 -11.64 -17.17 6.88
C GLU A 77 -10.88 -16.02 7.56
N ALA A 78 -9.56 -16.02 7.47
CA ALA A 78 -8.74 -14.93 8.01
C ALA A 78 -9.01 -13.59 7.31
N ILE A 79 -9.16 -13.58 5.98
CA ILE A 79 -9.56 -12.37 5.23
C ILE A 79 -10.93 -11.87 5.71
N ARG A 80 -11.91 -12.75 5.85
CA ARG A 80 -13.26 -12.38 6.31
C ARG A 80 -13.21 -11.78 7.72
N ALA A 81 -12.48 -12.42 8.65
CA ALA A 81 -12.29 -11.91 10.00
C ALA A 81 -11.61 -10.52 10.01
N HIS A 82 -10.60 -10.32 9.17
CA HIS A 82 -9.95 -9.04 9.01
C HIS A 82 -10.92 -7.97 8.48
N LEU A 83 -11.68 -8.27 7.42
CA LEU A 83 -12.66 -7.33 6.85
C LEU A 83 -13.78 -6.96 7.84
N THR A 84 -14.26 -7.93 8.63
CA THR A 84 -15.20 -7.64 9.73
C THR A 84 -14.57 -6.70 10.76
N THR A 85 -13.31 -6.95 11.14
CA THR A 85 -12.60 -6.14 12.13
C THR A 85 -12.46 -4.70 11.65
N ILE A 86 -12.02 -4.46 10.41
CA ILE A 86 -11.88 -3.09 9.89
C ILE A 86 -13.24 -2.40 9.70
N ALA A 87 -14.29 -3.12 9.30
CA ALA A 87 -15.62 -2.53 9.15
C ALA A 87 -16.14 -1.98 10.49
N VAL A 88 -15.98 -2.75 11.57
CA VAL A 88 -16.33 -2.31 12.93
C VAL A 88 -15.47 -1.12 13.36
N ALA A 89 -14.14 -1.25 13.29
CA ALA A 89 -13.23 -0.19 13.71
C ALA A 89 -13.49 1.13 12.96
N PHE A 90 -13.69 1.07 11.64
CA PHE A 90 -13.95 2.25 10.82
C PHE A 90 -15.30 2.89 11.15
N SER A 91 -16.33 2.09 11.47
CA SER A 91 -17.63 2.62 11.94
C SER A 91 -17.51 3.40 13.25
N GLU A 92 -16.51 3.09 14.07
CA GLU A 92 -16.18 3.81 15.31
C GLU A 92 -15.20 4.98 15.08
N GLY A 93 -14.80 5.24 13.82
CA GLY A 93 -13.81 6.26 13.46
C GLY A 93 -12.37 5.88 13.81
N GLN A 94 -12.08 4.60 14.05
CA GLN A 94 -10.75 4.10 14.43
C GLN A 94 -10.01 3.56 13.21
N PHE A 95 -8.88 4.20 12.88
CA PHE A 95 -8.06 3.87 11.70
C PHE A 95 -6.63 3.45 12.07
N ASP A 96 -6.44 2.88 13.25
CA ASP A 96 -5.12 2.45 13.74
C ASP A 96 -4.50 1.34 12.90
N ILE A 97 -5.31 0.41 12.37
CA ILE A 97 -4.84 -0.69 11.52
C ILE A 97 -4.16 -0.17 10.24
N PRO A 98 -4.81 0.65 9.40
CA PRO A 98 -4.12 1.20 8.23
C PRO A 98 -2.94 2.11 8.63
N GLY A 99 -3.04 2.86 9.74
CA GLY A 99 -1.92 3.64 10.26
C GLY A 99 -0.69 2.79 10.61
N PHE A 100 -0.91 1.64 11.25
CA PHE A 100 0.13 0.67 11.57
C PHE A 100 0.75 0.06 10.32
N VAL A 101 -0.06 -0.42 9.37
CA VAL A 101 0.43 -1.04 8.14
C VAL A 101 1.25 -0.05 7.32
N HIS A 102 0.81 1.19 7.20
CA HIS A 102 1.47 2.19 6.38
C HIS A 102 2.53 3.03 7.12
N ALA A 103 2.67 2.84 8.44
CA ALA A 103 3.60 3.59 9.28
C ALA A 103 3.48 5.12 9.15
N GLN A 104 2.26 5.60 8.88
CA GLN A 104 1.92 7.00 8.73
C GLN A 104 0.41 7.20 8.92
N VAL A 105 -0.02 8.45 9.09
CA VAL A 105 -1.44 8.80 8.97
C VAL A 105 -1.85 8.62 7.51
N VAL A 106 -2.89 7.82 7.29
CA VAL A 106 -3.41 7.56 5.94
C VAL A 106 -4.31 8.72 5.51
N PRO A 107 -4.15 9.27 4.29
CA PRO A 107 -5.03 10.31 3.76
C PRO A 107 -6.51 9.93 3.88
N GLY A 108 -7.37 10.94 4.14
CA GLY A 108 -8.81 10.76 4.31
C GLY A 108 -9.26 10.33 5.71
N THR A 109 -8.45 9.59 6.48
CA THR A 109 -8.93 8.97 7.74
C THR A 109 -9.35 9.98 8.81
N ALA A 110 -8.74 11.15 8.87
CA ALA A 110 -9.13 12.21 9.81
C ALA A 110 -10.56 12.72 9.52
N ILE A 111 -10.89 12.95 8.25
CA ILE A 111 -12.23 13.38 7.84
C ILE A 111 -13.23 12.24 8.01
N MET A 112 -12.85 11.00 7.65
CA MET A 112 -13.71 9.83 7.86
C MET A 112 -14.05 9.63 9.34
N ALA A 113 -13.11 9.86 10.26
CA ALA A 113 -13.35 9.79 11.70
C ALA A 113 -14.25 10.93 12.22
N GLU A 114 -14.05 12.15 11.72
CA GLU A 114 -14.92 13.30 12.02
C GLU A 114 -16.37 13.03 11.57
N ARG A 115 -16.53 12.44 10.38
CA ARG A 115 -17.82 12.18 9.71
C ARG A 115 -18.38 10.78 9.94
N ARG A 116 -17.89 10.03 10.94
CA ARG A 116 -18.25 8.62 11.14
C ARG A 116 -19.76 8.34 11.24
N THR A 117 -20.58 9.32 11.65
CA THR A 117 -22.04 9.18 11.71
C THR A 117 -22.72 9.24 10.34
N GLU A 118 -22.03 9.75 9.32
CA GLU A 118 -22.49 9.87 7.94
C GLU A 118 -21.99 8.74 7.04
N ILE A 119 -21.11 7.85 7.56
CA ILE A 119 -20.50 6.78 6.78
C ILE A 119 -20.97 5.43 7.30
N THR A 120 -21.41 4.57 6.40
CA THR A 120 -21.73 3.16 6.68
C THR A 120 -20.67 2.24 6.10
N TYR A 121 -20.38 1.17 6.84
CA TYR A 121 -19.42 0.13 6.46
C TYR A 121 -20.10 -1.23 6.54
N THR A 122 -20.34 -1.86 5.40
CA THR A 122 -20.97 -3.19 5.34
C THR A 122 -19.96 -4.20 4.84
N MET A 123 -19.75 -5.28 5.61
CA MET A 123 -18.93 -6.41 5.18
C MET A 123 -19.82 -7.48 4.56
N ASP A 124 -19.43 -7.94 3.37
CA ASP A 124 -20.06 -9.07 2.65
C ASP A 124 -19.02 -10.15 2.30
N THR A 125 -19.47 -11.40 2.22
CA THR A 125 -18.59 -12.53 1.89
C THR A 125 -18.52 -12.79 0.39
N LEU A 126 -17.33 -13.12 -0.10
CA LEU A 126 -17.07 -13.59 -1.46
C LEU A 126 -16.51 -15.02 -1.43
N PRO A 127 -16.52 -15.77 -2.55
CA PRO A 127 -16.09 -17.18 -2.57
C PRO A 127 -14.73 -17.42 -1.92
N ARG A 128 -13.75 -16.55 -2.19
CA ARG A 128 -12.37 -16.65 -1.66
C ARG A 128 -11.99 -15.53 -0.70
N GLY A 129 -12.95 -14.82 -0.13
CA GLY A 129 -12.68 -13.72 0.79
C GLY A 129 -13.92 -12.90 1.12
N GLY A 130 -13.85 -11.59 0.93
CA GLY A 130 -14.97 -10.68 1.18
C GLY A 130 -14.74 -9.28 0.60
N GLU A 131 -15.72 -8.42 0.83
CA GLU A 131 -15.64 -7.00 0.57
C GLU A 131 -16.17 -6.17 1.74
N VAL A 132 -15.68 -4.94 1.85
CA VAL A 132 -16.27 -3.90 2.68
C VAL A 132 -16.77 -2.79 1.76
N VAL A 133 -18.08 -2.57 1.75
CA VAL A 133 -18.73 -1.48 1.02
C VAL A 133 -18.87 -0.29 1.96
N ILE A 134 -18.39 0.86 1.50
CA ILE A 134 -18.35 2.12 2.24
C ILE A 134 -19.31 3.09 1.55
N ARG A 135 -20.33 3.59 2.26
CA ARG A 135 -21.33 4.52 1.69
C ARG A 135 -21.55 5.75 2.54
N SER A 136 -21.82 6.87 1.88
CA SER A 136 -22.16 8.16 2.49
C SER A 136 -22.95 9.03 1.51
N ASP A 137 -23.93 9.78 2.02
CA ASP A 137 -24.58 10.88 1.27
C ASP A 137 -23.87 12.23 1.49
N ASP A 138 -22.98 12.33 2.50
CA ASP A 138 -22.12 13.49 2.72
C ASP A 138 -20.97 13.49 1.71
N SER A 139 -20.92 14.53 0.87
CA SER A 139 -19.93 14.65 -0.21
C SER A 139 -18.50 14.85 0.29
N THR A 140 -18.33 15.42 1.49
CA THR A 140 -17.00 15.59 2.11
C THR A 140 -16.45 14.24 2.56
N ALA A 141 -17.30 13.38 3.13
CA ALA A 141 -16.98 12.02 3.49
C ALA A 141 -16.69 11.16 2.24
N VAL A 142 -17.46 11.30 1.16
CA VAL A 142 -17.18 10.61 -0.11
C VAL A 142 -15.79 10.97 -0.65
N MET A 143 -15.44 12.26 -0.68
CA MET A 143 -14.09 12.69 -1.08
C MET A 143 -12.99 12.09 -0.20
N ALA A 144 -13.21 12.04 1.13
CA ALA A 144 -12.25 11.45 2.05
C ALA A 144 -12.08 9.93 1.86
N VAL A 145 -13.17 9.22 1.56
CA VAL A 145 -13.14 7.80 1.18
C VAL A 145 -12.34 7.61 -0.10
N HIS A 146 -12.49 8.50 -1.08
CA HIS A 146 -11.73 8.43 -2.32
C HIS A 146 -10.23 8.66 -2.10
N ASP A 147 -9.85 9.63 -1.26
CA ASP A 147 -8.45 9.87 -0.87
C ASP A 147 -7.84 8.64 -0.18
N PHE A 148 -8.60 8.05 0.76
CA PHE A 148 -8.20 6.82 1.44
C PHE A 148 -7.97 5.68 0.44
N LEU A 149 -8.93 5.40 -0.45
CA LEU A 149 -8.84 4.29 -1.41
C LEU A 149 -7.76 4.52 -2.47
N ALA A 150 -7.54 5.76 -2.90
CA ALA A 150 -6.46 6.11 -3.80
C ALA A 150 -5.09 5.85 -3.17
N PHE A 151 -4.93 6.24 -1.90
CA PHE A 151 -3.71 5.93 -1.15
C PHE A 151 -3.48 4.42 -1.03
N GLN A 152 -4.50 3.66 -0.60
CA GLN A 152 -4.39 2.21 -0.46
C GLN A 152 -4.01 1.54 -1.78
N ARG A 153 -4.67 1.91 -2.88
CA ARG A 153 -4.36 1.37 -4.21
C ARG A 153 -2.91 1.61 -4.62
N SER A 154 -2.40 2.82 -4.40
CA SER A 154 -1.01 3.15 -4.70
C SER A 154 -0.04 2.38 -3.81
N ALA A 155 -0.28 2.36 -2.49
CA ALA A 155 0.64 1.76 -1.53
C ALA A 155 0.72 0.23 -1.66
N HIS A 156 -0.39 -0.42 -2.03
CA HIS A 156 -0.48 -1.87 -2.19
C HIS A 156 -0.13 -2.36 -3.59
N HIS A 157 0.22 -1.46 -4.53
CA HIS A 157 0.35 -1.78 -5.96
C HIS A 157 -0.86 -2.54 -6.51
N ALA A 158 -2.05 -2.21 -6.00
CA ALA A 158 -3.28 -2.91 -6.31
C ALA A 158 -3.72 -2.62 -7.75
N MET A 159 -4.30 -3.63 -8.42
CA MET A 159 -4.86 -3.43 -9.76
C MET A 159 -6.02 -2.44 -9.70
N ALA A 160 -6.11 -1.58 -10.73
CA ALA A 160 -7.38 -0.92 -11.01
C ALA A 160 -8.38 -1.98 -11.50
N HIS A 161 -9.64 -1.90 -11.04
CA HIS A 161 -10.68 -2.78 -11.58
C HIS A 161 -10.87 -2.45 -13.05
N ASP A 162 -10.69 -3.42 -13.94
CA ASP A 162 -11.06 -3.26 -15.35
C ASP A 162 -12.59 -3.34 -15.43
N THR A 163 -13.24 -2.26 -15.85
CA THR A 163 -14.69 -2.22 -16.09
C THR A 163 -15.09 -2.96 -17.39
N SER A 164 -14.15 -3.62 -18.07
CA SER A 164 -14.39 -4.42 -19.27
C SER A 164 -14.99 -5.81 -18.96
N ALA A 165 -16.11 -5.85 -18.24
CA ALA A 165 -16.93 -7.04 -18.13
C ALA A 165 -18.39 -6.65 -17.84
N HIS A 166 -19.06 -6.14 -18.88
CA HIS A 166 -20.52 -6.17 -19.01
C HIS A 166 -20.84 -6.86 -20.34
#